data_AF-A0A959GYF1-F1
#
_entry.id   AF-A0A959GYF1-F1
#
_cell.length_a   1.000
_cell.length_b   1.000
_cell.length_c   1.000
_cell.angle_alpha   90.00
_cell.angle_beta   90.00
_cell.angle_gamma   90.00
#
_symmetry.space_group_name_H-M   'P 1'
#
loop_
_entity.id
_entity.type
_entity.pdbx_description
1 polymer ?
#
loop_
_entity_poly.entity_id
_entity_poly.type
_entity_poly.pdbx_seq_one_letter_code
_entity_poly.pdbx_strand_id
1 'polypeptide(L)'
;MLNALEAFNPDIILIEGPPDAEALIPLVLNAEMHPPVALLVYQPKQLELASFFPFAEFSPEWQAMRYGLENRAPVRFMDLPMSLAFPMRELNAGAAAQGAKKQESRDPFGEIARLAGYSDPERWWDALVERQGEGGIFPVILELMSALREGNLL
;
A
#
# COMPACT_ATOMS: atom_id res chain seq x y z
N MET A 1 -14.43 2.14 -7.38
CA MET A 1 -13.09 2.61 -7.77
C MET A 1 -13.12 3.41 -9.07
N LEU A 2 -13.46 2.82 -10.22
CA LEU A 2 -13.44 3.52 -11.52
C LEU A 2 -14.23 4.84 -11.54
N ASN A 3 -15.48 4.85 -11.07
CA ASN A 3 -16.28 6.08 -10.98
C ASN A 3 -15.60 7.18 -10.15
N ALA A 4 -14.83 6.81 -9.13
CA ALA A 4 -14.11 7.77 -8.29
C ALA A 4 -12.89 8.33 -9.03
N LEU A 5 -12.15 7.50 -9.77
CA LEU A 5 -11.05 7.95 -10.62
C LEU A 5 -11.55 8.87 -11.75
N GLU A 6 -12.66 8.53 -12.40
CA GLU A 6 -13.30 9.36 -13.42
C GLU A 6 -13.75 10.72 -12.86
N ALA A 7 -14.39 10.73 -11.69
CA ALA A 7 -14.83 11.98 -11.06
C ALA A 7 -13.66 12.84 -10.58
N PHE A 8 -12.58 12.22 -10.08
CA PHE A 8 -11.42 12.92 -9.56
C PHE A 8 -10.48 13.42 -10.67
N ASN A 9 -10.36 12.68 -11.77
CA ASN A 9 -9.47 12.96 -12.91
C ASN A 9 -8.01 13.24 -12.48
N PRO A 10 -7.29 12.23 -11.96
CA PRO A 10 -5.96 12.41 -11.38
C PRO A 10 -4.89 12.77 -12.42
N ASP A 11 -3.99 13.68 -12.05
CA ASP A 11 -2.77 13.97 -12.83
C ASP A 11 -1.73 12.83 -12.78
N ILE A 12 -1.81 11.96 -11.78
CA ILE A 12 -0.94 10.79 -11.58
C ILE A 12 -1.62 9.77 -10.67
N ILE A 13 -1.36 8.48 -10.91
CA ILE A 13 -1.84 7.37 -10.09
C ILE A 13 -0.63 6.65 -9.50
N LEU A 14 -0.61 6.53 -8.17
CA LEU A 14 0.41 5.77 -7.44
C LEU A 14 -0.21 4.47 -6.95
N ILE A 15 0.46 3.35 -7.24
CA ILE A 15 -0.01 2.00 -6.97
C ILE A 15 0.95 1.33 -6.00
N GLU A 16 0.41 0.57 -5.04
CA GLU A 16 1.21 -0.31 -4.20
C GLU A 16 1.91 -1.37 -5.06
N GLY A 17 3.20 -1.51 -4.84
CA GLY A 17 4.10 -2.34 -5.62
C GLY A 17 5.48 -1.72 -5.69
N PRO A 18 6.53 -2.52 -5.93
CA PRO A 18 7.89 -2.04 -5.96
C PRO A 18 8.22 -1.36 -7.29
N PRO A 19 8.99 -0.26 -7.29
CA PRO A 19 9.47 0.38 -8.51
C PRO A 19 10.33 -0.55 -9.37
N ASP A 20 10.89 -1.61 -8.78
CA ASP A 20 11.60 -2.69 -9.50
C ASP A 20 10.76 -3.33 -10.62
N ALA A 21 9.42 -3.32 -10.49
CA ALA A 21 8.50 -3.91 -11.47
C ALA A 21 7.84 -2.87 -12.39
N GLU A 22 8.19 -1.59 -12.29
CA GLU A 22 7.48 -0.48 -12.96
C GLU A 22 7.47 -0.59 -14.48
N ALA A 23 8.54 -1.13 -15.07
CA ALA A 23 8.64 -1.36 -16.52
C ALA A 23 7.59 -2.37 -17.04
N LEU A 24 6.95 -3.14 -16.16
CA LEU A 24 5.93 -4.13 -16.51
C LEU A 24 4.52 -3.55 -16.55
N ILE A 25 4.29 -2.35 -16.00
CA ILE A 25 2.96 -1.70 -15.98
C ILE A 25 2.30 -1.67 -17.37
N PRO A 26 2.99 -1.32 -18.48
CA PRO A 26 2.35 -1.28 -19.80
C PRO A 26 1.76 -2.62 -20.27
N LEU A 27 2.24 -3.75 -19.72
CA LEU A 27 1.73 -5.08 -20.07
C LEU A 27 0.30 -5.31 -19.60
N VAL A 28 -0.22 -4.48 -18.67
CA VAL A 28 -1.60 -4.53 -18.20
C VAL A 28 -2.62 -4.32 -19.35
N LEU A 29 -2.25 -3.59 -20.41
CA LEU A 29 -3.09 -3.42 -21.60
C LEU A 29 -2.88 -4.49 -22.68
N ASN A 30 -1.97 -5.44 -22.48
CA ASN A 30 -1.79 -6.53 -23.43
C ASN A 30 -3.07 -7.40 -23.44
N ALA A 31 -3.59 -7.66 -24.65
CA ALA A 31 -4.82 -8.43 -24.83
C ALA A 31 -4.73 -9.88 -24.33
N GLU A 32 -3.54 -10.45 -24.16
CA GLU A 32 -3.34 -11.78 -23.58
C GLU A 32 -3.17 -11.76 -22.06
N MET A 33 -2.98 -10.58 -21.45
CA MET A 33 -2.77 -10.40 -20.02
C MET A 33 -4.10 -10.34 -19.25
N HIS A 34 -4.59 -11.50 -18.82
CA HIS A 34 -5.85 -11.64 -18.09
C HIS A 34 -5.61 -12.07 -16.64
N PRO A 35 -6.08 -11.30 -15.64
CA PRO A 35 -6.06 -11.72 -14.25
C PRO A 35 -6.81 -13.06 -14.02
N PRO A 36 -6.41 -13.87 -13.04
CA PRO A 36 -5.42 -13.57 -12.01
C PRO A 36 -3.98 -13.67 -12.52
N VAL A 37 -3.19 -12.62 -12.27
CA VAL A 37 -1.75 -12.55 -12.57
C VAL A 37 -1.01 -12.02 -11.37
N ALA A 38 0.30 -12.23 -11.28
CA ALA A 38 1.10 -11.67 -10.19
C ALA A 38 2.43 -11.15 -10.70
N LEU A 39 2.90 -10.04 -10.12
CA LEU A 39 4.31 -9.67 -10.23
C LEU A 39 5.11 -10.54 -9.27
N LEU A 40 6.20 -11.11 -9.77
CA LEU A 40 7.19 -11.80 -8.96
C LEU A 40 8.46 -10.96 -8.96
N VAL A 41 8.85 -10.49 -7.78
CA VAL A 41 10.15 -9.85 -7.56
C VAL A 41 10.95 -10.73 -6.62
N TYR A 42 12.17 -11.08 -7.01
CA TYR A 42 13.01 -12.01 -6.25
C TYR A 42 14.49 -11.67 -6.37
N GLN A 43 15.28 -12.11 -5.40
CA GLN A 43 16.73 -12.03 -5.45
C GLN A 43 17.33 -13.26 -6.16
N PRO A 44 17.98 -13.12 -7.33
CA PRO A 44 18.42 -14.28 -8.11
C PRO A 44 19.44 -15.20 -7.42
N LYS A 45 20.17 -14.68 -6.43
CA LYS A 45 21.18 -15.44 -5.66
C LYS A 45 20.62 -16.09 -4.38
N GLN A 46 19.42 -15.72 -3.96
CA GLN A 46 18.77 -16.15 -2.72
C GLN A 46 17.26 -16.19 -2.95
N LEU A 47 16.78 -17.30 -3.52
CA LEU A 47 15.40 -17.41 -4.01
C LEU A 47 14.36 -17.38 -2.88
N GLU A 48 14.77 -17.57 -1.62
CA GLU A 48 13.88 -17.40 -0.46
C GLU A 48 13.45 -15.93 -0.27
N LEU A 49 14.22 -14.99 -0.81
CA LEU A 49 13.87 -13.56 -0.86
C LEU A 49 13.06 -13.29 -2.11
N ALA A 50 11.76 -13.54 -2.00
CA ALA A 50 10.79 -13.27 -3.04
C ALA A 50 9.52 -12.63 -2.45
N SER A 51 8.90 -11.77 -3.25
CA SER A 51 7.60 -11.15 -2.98
C SER A 51 6.69 -11.33 -4.19
N PHE A 52 5.44 -11.67 -3.92
CA PHE A 52 4.38 -11.80 -4.92
C PHE A 52 3.38 -10.66 -4.71
N PHE A 53 3.02 -9.99 -5.80
CA PHE A 53 2.00 -8.94 -5.83
C PHE A 53 0.86 -9.43 -6.74
N PRO A 54 -0.14 -10.13 -6.18
CA PRO A 54 -1.23 -10.71 -6.95
C PRO A 54 -2.24 -9.63 -7.36
N PHE A 55 -2.72 -9.74 -8.60
CA PHE A 55 -3.77 -8.92 -9.16
C PHE A 55 -4.93 -9.80 -9.62
N ALA A 56 -6.14 -9.33 -9.32
CA ALA A 56 -7.40 -9.89 -9.77
C ALA A 56 -8.16 -8.83 -10.56
N GLU A 57 -9.15 -9.24 -11.36
CA GLU A 57 -9.97 -8.30 -12.15
C GLU A 57 -10.69 -7.25 -11.28
N PHE A 58 -11.04 -7.64 -10.05
CA PHE A 58 -11.65 -6.77 -9.06
C PHE A 58 -10.65 -6.02 -8.17
N SER A 59 -9.34 -6.24 -8.33
CA SER A 59 -8.36 -5.55 -7.48
C SER A 59 -8.32 -4.05 -7.83
N PRO A 60 -8.35 -3.16 -6.83
CA PRO A 60 -8.33 -1.73 -7.08
C PRO A 60 -7.05 -1.28 -7.80
N GLU A 61 -5.91 -1.94 -7.53
CA GLU A 61 -4.62 -1.70 -8.18
C GLU A 61 -4.70 -2.02 -9.68
N TRP A 62 -5.25 -3.19 -10.04
CA TRP A 62 -5.41 -3.60 -11.42
C TRP A 62 -6.32 -2.62 -12.19
N GLN A 63 -7.46 -2.28 -11.60
CA GLN A 63 -8.41 -1.32 -12.18
C GLN A 63 -7.79 0.07 -12.36
N ALA A 64 -7.02 0.54 -11.37
CA ALA A 64 -6.36 1.83 -11.42
C ALA A 64 -5.21 1.86 -12.44
N MET A 65 -4.41 0.80 -12.56
CA MET A 65 -3.38 0.68 -13.60
C MET A 65 -4.02 0.72 -15.00
N ARG A 66 -5.08 -0.06 -15.23
CA ARG A 66 -5.82 -0.04 -16.51
C ARG A 66 -6.37 1.35 -16.84
N TYR A 67 -7.09 1.94 -15.89
CA TYR A 67 -7.67 3.27 -16.04
C TYR A 67 -6.60 4.32 -16.38
N GLY A 68 -5.48 4.34 -15.65
CA GLY A 68 -4.42 5.32 -15.88
C GLY A 68 -3.81 5.19 -17.27
N LEU A 69 -3.51 3.96 -17.70
CA LEU A 69 -2.99 3.70 -19.04
C LEU A 69 -3.98 4.08 -20.15
N GLU A 70 -5.26 3.76 -19.99
CA GLU A 70 -6.33 4.08 -20.95
C GLU A 70 -6.60 5.60 -21.05
N ASN A 71 -6.52 6.32 -19.93
CA ASN A 71 -6.76 7.77 -19.85
C ASN A 71 -5.49 8.62 -19.94
N ARG A 72 -4.33 7.99 -20.18
CA ARG A 72 -3.02 8.65 -20.27
C ARG A 72 -2.60 9.40 -19.00
N ALA A 73 -3.11 9.00 -17.84
CA ALA A 73 -2.57 9.42 -16.56
C ALA A 73 -1.31 8.59 -16.27
N PRO A 74 -0.16 9.21 -15.93
CA PRO A 74 1.03 8.48 -15.49
C PRO A 74 0.70 7.54 -14.32
N VAL A 75 1.18 6.29 -14.41
CA VAL A 75 1.02 5.28 -13.37
C VAL A 75 2.41 4.89 -12.87
N ARG A 76 2.61 4.90 -11.55
CA ARG A 76 3.90 4.59 -10.91
C ARG A 76 3.70 3.68 -9.71
N PHE A 77 4.71 2.86 -9.43
CA PHE A 77 4.79 2.10 -8.19
C PHE A 77 5.39 2.95 -7.07
N MET A 78 4.90 2.81 -5.84
CA MET A 78 5.31 3.68 -4.72
C MET A 78 5.90 2.95 -3.51
N ASP A 79 6.00 1.62 -3.52
CA ASP A 79 6.62 0.91 -2.41
C ASP A 79 8.14 1.13 -2.38
N LEU A 80 8.74 0.75 -1.26
CA LEU A 80 10.18 0.72 -1.14
C LEU A 80 10.79 -0.28 -2.16
N PRO A 81 11.89 0.08 -2.85
CA PRO A 81 12.61 -0.86 -3.71
C PRO A 81 12.96 -2.16 -2.99
N MET A 82 12.85 -3.29 -3.68
CA MET A 82 13.11 -4.62 -3.08
C MET A 82 14.56 -4.79 -2.66
N SER A 83 15.49 -4.08 -3.32
CA SER A 83 16.90 -3.99 -2.92
C SER A 83 17.11 -3.40 -1.50
N LEU A 84 16.15 -2.63 -0.99
CA LEU A 84 16.14 -2.10 0.38
C LEU A 84 15.21 -2.91 1.29
N ALA A 85 14.06 -3.34 0.77
CA ALA A 85 13.06 -4.08 1.56
C ALA A 85 13.57 -5.46 2.01
N PHE A 86 14.25 -6.22 1.14
CA PHE A 86 14.73 -7.56 1.49
C PHE A 86 15.77 -7.56 2.63
N PRO A 87 16.84 -6.74 2.59
CA PRO A 87 17.78 -6.66 3.71
C PRO A 87 17.11 -6.25 5.03
N MET A 88 16.16 -5.30 5.00
CA MET A 88 15.43 -4.91 6.20
C MET A 88 14.59 -6.05 6.78
N ARG A 89 14.00 -6.89 5.93
CA ARG A 89 13.25 -8.07 6.37
C ARG A 89 14.14 -9.08 7.07
N GLU A 90 15.34 -9.32 6.54
CA GLU A 90 16.34 -10.19 7.19
C GLU A 90 16.79 -9.64 8.54
N LEU A 91 17.12 -8.35 8.60
CA LEU A 91 17.51 -7.68 9.84
C LEU A 91 16.40 -7.76 10.91
N ASN A 92 15.15 -7.51 10.52
CA ASN A 92 13.99 -7.59 11.40
C ASN A 92 13.73 -9.03 11.88
N ALA A 93 13.85 -10.02 10.98
CA ALA A 93 13.72 -11.42 11.33
C ALA A 93 14.83 -11.86 12.32
N GLY A 94 16.07 -11.42 12.09
CA GLY A 94 17.20 -11.66 12.99
C GLY A 94 17.01 -11.01 14.37
N ALA A 95 16.51 -9.78 14.42
CA ALA A 95 16.22 -9.08 15.67
C ALA A 95 15.08 -9.76 16.46
N ALA A 96 14.02 -10.19 15.78
CA ALA A 96 12.91 -10.94 16.39
C ALA A 96 13.39 -12.30 16.95
N ALA A 97 14.24 -13.01 16.22
CA ALA A 97 14.82 -14.28 16.67
C ALA A 97 15.76 -14.12 17.88
N GLN A 98 16.40 -12.95 18.04
CA GLN A 98 17.30 -12.64 19.15
C GLN A 98 16.57 -12.06 20.38
N GLY A 99 15.24 -12.01 20.37
CA GLY A 99 14.47 -11.45 21.49
C GLY A 99 14.77 -9.98 21.77
N ALA A 100 15.33 -9.25 20.78
CA ALA A 100 15.54 -7.83 20.91
C ALA A 100 14.17 -7.18 21.16
N LYS A 101 14.06 -6.38 22.23
CA LYS A 101 12.85 -5.57 22.46
C LYS A 101 12.63 -4.78 21.17
N LYS A 102 11.51 -5.04 20.49
CA LYS A 102 10.99 -4.14 19.45
C LYS A 102 11.17 -2.75 20.03
N GLN A 103 11.97 -1.91 19.37
CA GLN A 103 12.02 -0.50 19.72
C GLN A 103 10.56 -0.08 19.86
N GLU A 104 10.17 0.49 21.00
CA GLU A 104 8.80 0.91 21.27
C GLU A 104 8.46 2.01 20.26
N SER A 105 8.16 1.60 19.03
CA SER A 105 7.48 2.40 18.04
C SER A 105 6.16 2.69 18.70
N ARG A 106 5.94 3.96 19.03
CA ARG A 106 4.62 4.41 19.47
C ARG A 106 3.62 3.94 18.42
N ASP A 107 2.53 3.34 18.89
CA ASP A 107 1.41 2.93 18.05
C ASP A 107 0.30 3.97 18.22
N PRO A 108 0.39 5.13 17.54
CA PRO A 108 -0.59 6.20 17.68
C PRO A 108 -1.99 5.73 17.29
N PHE A 109 -2.11 4.84 16.30
CA PHE A 109 -3.40 4.31 15.87
C PHE A 109 -4.00 3.36 16.91
N GLY A 110 -3.18 2.51 17.54
CA GLY A 110 -3.62 1.71 18.68
C GLY A 110 -4.14 2.56 19.84
N GLU A 111 -3.49 3.70 20.14
CA GLU A 111 -3.96 4.61 21.18
C GLU A 111 -5.28 5.31 20.80
N ILE A 112 -5.39 5.82 19.57
CA ILE A 112 -6.61 6.44 19.06
C ILE A 112 -7.78 5.45 19.08
N ALA A 113 -7.54 4.22 18.61
CA ALA A 113 -8.54 3.16 18.61
C ALA A 113 -9.02 2.86 20.04
N ARG A 114 -8.09 2.74 21.00
CA ARG A 114 -8.43 2.54 22.41
C ARG A 114 -9.25 3.69 22.98
N LEU A 115 -8.91 4.94 22.68
CA LEU A 115 -9.68 6.12 23.09
C LEU A 115 -11.07 6.15 22.47
N ALA A 116 -11.20 5.66 21.23
CA ALA A 116 -12.47 5.48 20.53
C ALA A 116 -13.28 4.25 21.02
N GLY A 117 -12.77 3.49 21.99
CA GLY A 117 -13.45 2.31 22.55
C GLY A 117 -13.20 1.00 21.80
N TYR A 118 -12.24 0.97 20.89
CA TYR A 118 -11.83 -0.22 20.12
C TYR A 118 -10.61 -0.87 20.76
N SER A 119 -10.63 -2.20 20.87
CA SER A 119 -9.47 -2.98 21.33
C SER A 119 -8.46 -3.28 20.23
N ASP A 120 -8.79 -2.94 18.99
CA ASP A 120 -8.06 -3.31 17.78
C ASP A 120 -8.10 -2.12 16.79
N PRO A 121 -6.93 -1.57 16.40
CA PRO A 121 -6.86 -0.44 15.48
C PRO A 121 -7.41 -0.76 14.09
N GLU A 122 -7.29 -2.00 13.61
CA GLU A 122 -7.83 -2.39 12.29
C GLU A 122 -9.37 -2.32 12.31
N ARG A 123 -10.01 -2.79 13.38
CA ARG A 123 -11.47 -2.67 13.54
C ARG A 123 -11.95 -1.22 13.61
N TRP A 124 -11.16 -0.36 14.24
CA TRP A 124 -11.44 1.07 14.29
C TRP A 124 -11.34 1.69 12.89
N TRP A 125 -10.29 1.35 12.14
CA TRP A 125 -10.08 1.79 10.76
C TRP A 125 -11.18 1.31 9.81
N ASP A 126 -11.52 0.02 9.83
CA ASP A 126 -12.64 -0.54 9.05
C ASP A 126 -13.94 0.21 9.32
N ALA A 127 -14.25 0.47 10.59
CA ALA A 127 -15.52 1.04 11.01
C ALA A 127 -15.67 2.51 10.61
N LEU A 128 -14.60 3.30 10.73
CA LEU A 128 -14.66 4.76 10.59
C LEU A 128 -14.04 5.27 9.29
N VAL A 129 -13.14 4.51 8.67
CA VAL A 129 -12.46 4.90 7.43
C VAL A 129 -12.99 4.10 6.26
N GLU A 130 -12.88 2.77 6.27
CA GLU A 130 -13.18 1.97 5.07
C GLU A 130 -14.66 1.93 4.70
N ARG A 131 -15.55 1.96 5.70
CA ARG A 131 -17.00 1.92 5.48
C ARG A 131 -17.62 3.26 5.07
N GLN A 132 -16.89 4.37 5.20
CA GLN A 132 -17.40 5.70 4.85
C GLN A 132 -17.21 5.96 3.35
N GLY A 133 -18.23 5.64 2.55
CA GLY A 133 -18.15 5.56 1.07
C GLY A 133 -18.19 6.88 0.28
N GLU A 134 -18.06 8.06 0.90
CA GLU A 134 -18.33 9.35 0.22
C GLU A 134 -17.26 10.43 0.40
N GLY A 135 -15.98 10.05 0.54
CA GLY A 135 -14.84 10.97 0.41
C GLY A 135 -14.68 12.07 1.49
N GLY A 136 -15.68 12.29 2.34
CA GLY A 136 -15.63 13.27 3.43
C GLY A 136 -14.63 12.94 4.55
N ILE A 137 -14.06 11.73 4.54
CA ILE A 137 -13.07 11.28 5.53
C ILE A 137 -11.66 11.80 5.26
N PHE A 138 -11.32 12.14 4.00
CA PHE A 138 -9.96 12.52 3.64
C PHE A 138 -9.44 13.78 4.34
N PRO A 139 -10.22 14.89 4.46
CA PRO A 139 -9.78 16.05 5.24
C PRO A 139 -9.49 15.71 6.71
N VAL A 140 -10.29 14.82 7.30
CA VAL A 140 -10.12 14.37 8.70
C VAL A 140 -8.85 13.53 8.85
N ILE A 141 -8.57 12.62 7.91
CA ILE A 141 -7.33 11.83 7.91
C ILE A 141 -6.12 12.76 7.75
N LEU A 142 -6.20 13.77 6.87
CA LEU A 142 -5.12 14.73 6.68
C LEU A 142 -4.83 15.54 7.96
N GLU A 143 -5.88 15.99 8.64
CA GLU A 143 -5.76 16.69 9.93
C GLU A 143 -5.14 15.76 10.99
N LEU A 144 -5.65 14.53 11.11
CA LEU A 144 -5.13 13.52 12.04
C LEU A 144 -3.64 13.27 11.82
N MET A 145 -3.24 12.96 10.59
CA MET A 145 -1.85 12.68 10.24
C MET A 145 -0.93 13.89 10.46
N SER A 146 -1.44 15.10 10.27
CA SER A 146 -0.68 16.32 10.53
C SER A 146 -0.45 16.53 12.03
N ALA A 147 -1.49 16.35 12.85
CA ALA A 147 -1.38 16.42 14.31
C ALA A 147 -0.41 15.36 14.87
N LEU A 148 -0.44 14.13 14.32
CA LEU A 148 0.49 13.08 14.72
C LEU A 148 1.95 13.42 14.40
N ARG A 149 2.22 14.01 13.22
CA ARG A 149 3.58 14.46 12.85
C ARG A 149 4.06 15.61 13.74
N GLU A 150 3.21 16.61 13.98
CA GLU A 150 3.55 17.76 14.83
C GLU A 150 3.78 17.35 16.30
N GLY A 151 3.02 16.38 16.79
CA GLY A 151 3.19 15.79 18.12
C GLY A 151 4.41 14.88 18.27
N ASN A 152 5.18 14.66 17.21
CA ASN A 152 6.30 13.70 17.17
C ASN A 152 5.86 12.28 17.55
N LEU A 153 4.65 11.91 17.10
CA LEU A 153 3.96 10.63 17.36
C LEU A 153 4.06 9.63 16.17
N LEU A 154 4.65 10.06 15.05
CA LEU A 154 5.06 9.25 13.90
C LEU A 154 6.59 9.33 13.76
#